data_AF-A0A2V5QIH9-F1
#
_entry.id   AF-A0A2V5QIH9-F1
#
_cell.length_a   1.000
_cell.length_b   1.000
_cell.length_c   1.000
_cell.angle_alpha   90.00
_cell.angle_beta   90.00
_cell.angle_gamma   90.00
#
_symmetry.space_group_name_H-M   'P 1'
#
loop_
_entity.id
_entity.type
_entity.pdbx_description
1 polymer ?
#
loop_
_entity_poly.entity_id
_entity_poly.type
_entity_poly.pdbx_seq_one_letter_code
_entity_poly.pdbx_strand_id
1 'polypeptide(L)'
;MKHDGCSLISKDEIESVQEVPVNETKSSERSEGVFRVAQCFYTAAEFSKSVNLALVEKYPNQRGERSPKDFWKEKFDAYNTNEKERDGKSETKARDQNEKGSPPKKISGLGDDAYWISNRFGGVLYILKSDAFISIGLGGTDDEATKLEKSKVLARKALERL
;
A
#
# COMPACT_ATOMS: atom_id res chain seq x y z
N MET A 1 17.97 9.84 4.02
CA MET A 1 17.38 9.97 5.37
C MET A 1 16.61 8.68 5.63
N LYS A 2 16.60 8.16 6.87
CA LYS A 2 15.90 6.89 7.18
C LYS A 2 14.51 7.23 7.68
N HIS A 3 13.46 6.93 6.90
CA HIS A 3 12.09 7.19 7.32
C HIS A 3 11.61 6.08 8.27
N ASP A 4 11.09 6.47 9.43
CA ASP A 4 10.36 5.54 10.31
C ASP A 4 8.93 5.37 9.77
N GLY A 5 8.41 4.15 9.77
CA GLY A 5 7.07 3.89 9.22
C GLY A 5 5.98 4.71 9.93
N CYS A 6 6.13 4.95 11.24
CA CYS A 6 5.16 5.69 12.04
C CYS A 6 5.34 7.21 11.94
N SER A 7 6.44 7.69 11.34
CA SER A 7 6.64 9.12 11.09
C SER A 7 5.87 9.63 9.87
N LEU A 8 5.35 8.73 9.03
CA LEU A 8 4.64 9.10 7.79
C LEU A 8 3.20 9.56 8.04
N ILE A 9 2.53 9.03 9.07
CA ILE A 9 1.16 9.41 9.43
C ILE A 9 1.08 9.55 10.93
N SER A 10 0.55 10.66 11.41
CA SER A 10 0.35 10.87 12.84
C SER A 10 -0.82 10.04 13.37
N LYS A 11 -0.79 9.79 14.68
CA LYS A 11 -1.91 9.15 15.39
C LYS A 11 -3.23 9.89 15.15
N ASP A 12 -3.25 11.21 15.30
CA ASP A 12 -4.45 12.04 15.17
C ASP A 12 -5.05 11.98 13.75
N GLU A 13 -4.21 11.86 12.72
CA GLU A 13 -4.67 11.67 11.34
C GLU A 13 -5.33 10.30 11.14
N ILE A 14 -4.81 9.23 11.76
CA ILE A 14 -5.46 7.92 11.74
C ILE A 14 -6.79 7.97 12.47
N GLU A 15 -6.84 8.57 13.66
CA GLU A 15 -8.07 8.71 14.44
C GLU A 15 -9.14 9.51 13.69
N SER A 16 -8.75 10.60 13.01
CA SER A 16 -9.66 11.40 12.20
C SER A 16 -10.21 10.65 11.00
N VAL A 17 -9.47 9.71 10.40
CA VAL A 17 -9.92 8.95 9.22
C VAL A 17 -10.70 7.69 9.59
N GLN A 18 -10.28 6.99 10.64
CA GLN A 18 -10.95 5.77 11.12
C GLN A 18 -12.10 6.07 12.07
N GLU A 19 -12.25 7.31 12.53
CA GLU A 19 -13.27 7.77 13.47
C GLU A 19 -13.28 6.95 14.77
N VAL A 20 -12.11 6.44 15.15
CA VAL A 20 -11.89 5.69 16.38
C VAL A 20 -10.55 6.06 17.01
N PRO A 21 -10.45 6.05 18.35
CA PRO A 21 -9.18 6.27 19.04
C PRO A 21 -8.15 5.19 18.68
N VAL A 22 -6.87 5.55 18.72
CA VAL A 22 -5.73 4.66 18.57
C VAL A 22 -5.07 4.46 19.93
N ASN A 23 -5.02 3.23 20.40
CA ASN A 23 -4.44 2.88 21.69
C ASN A 23 -2.91 2.83 21.63
N GLU A 24 -2.36 2.30 20.55
CA GLU A 24 -0.93 2.05 20.40
C GLU A 24 -0.49 2.28 18.96
N THR A 25 0.76 2.72 18.79
CA THR A 25 1.43 2.82 17.50
C THR A 25 2.76 2.08 17.59
N LYS A 26 2.91 1.02 16.79
CA LYS A 26 4.08 0.14 16.84
C LYS A 26 4.85 0.20 15.53
N SER A 27 6.07 0.73 15.60
CA SER A 27 7.04 0.66 14.51
C SER A 27 7.76 -0.69 14.53
N SER A 28 7.98 -1.26 13.35
CA SER A 28 8.89 -2.37 13.16
C SER A 28 9.66 -2.21 11.85
N GLU A 29 10.88 -2.74 11.83
CA GLU A 29 11.73 -2.69 10.66
C GLU A 29 12.29 -4.07 10.38
N ARG A 30 12.30 -4.46 9.11
CA ARG A 30 12.95 -5.68 8.65
C ARG A 30 13.66 -5.47 7.32
N SER A 31 14.65 -6.30 7.05
CA SER A 31 15.24 -6.43 5.72
C SER A 31 14.54 -7.57 4.97
N GLU A 32 14.14 -7.31 3.73
CA GLU A 32 13.55 -8.32 2.84
C GLU A 32 14.31 -8.31 1.50
N GLY A 33 15.26 -9.24 1.36
CA GLY A 33 16.18 -9.26 0.22
C GLY A 33 17.01 -7.98 0.15
N VAL A 34 16.78 -7.17 -0.90
CA VAL A 34 17.46 -5.87 -1.10
C VAL A 34 16.69 -4.66 -0.57
N PHE A 35 15.54 -4.91 0.04
CA PHE A 35 14.65 -3.87 0.53
C PHE A 35 14.73 -3.73 2.04
N ARG A 36 14.63 -2.49 2.50
CA ARG A 36 14.27 -2.14 3.86
C ARG A 36 12.75 -1.98 3.90
N VAL A 37 12.10 -2.68 4.82
CA VAL A 37 10.66 -2.56 5.07
C VAL A 37 10.47 -1.94 6.45
N ALA A 38 10.00 -0.71 6.49
CA ALA A 38 9.61 -0.01 7.72
C ALA A 38 8.08 -0.03 7.83
N GLN A 39 7.57 -0.77 8.80
CA GLN A 39 6.14 -0.95 9.02
C GLN A 39 5.69 -0.19 10.27
N CYS A 40 4.49 0.39 10.20
CA CYS A 40 3.79 0.93 11.34
C CYS A 40 2.40 0.32 11.47
N PHE A 41 2.12 -0.23 12.65
CA PHE A 41 0.81 -0.74 13.00
C PHE A 41 0.14 0.18 14.03
N TYR A 42 -1.01 0.74 13.65
CA TYR A 42 -1.83 1.60 14.50
C TYR A 42 -2.96 0.75 15.07
N THR A 43 -2.82 0.36 16.34
CA THR A 43 -3.82 -0.44 17.04
C THR A 43 -4.97 0.47 17.47
N ALA A 44 -6.10 0.36 16.77
CA ALA A 44 -7.31 1.09 17.13
C ALA A 44 -7.94 0.52 18.41
N ALA A 45 -8.71 1.34 19.13
CA ALA A 45 -9.50 0.91 20.27
C ALA A 45 -10.50 -0.19 19.89
N GLU A 46 -11.10 -0.05 18.71
CA GLU A 46 -11.76 -1.15 18.02
C GLU A 46 -10.72 -1.87 17.14
N PHE A 47 -10.15 -2.97 17.62
CA PHE A 47 -9.03 -3.65 16.95
C PHE A 47 -9.32 -3.98 15.47
N SER A 48 -10.58 -4.26 15.14
CA SER A 48 -11.04 -4.52 13.76
C SER A 48 -10.68 -3.39 12.80
N LYS A 49 -10.63 -2.12 13.27
CA LYS A 49 -10.36 -0.88 12.51
C LYS A 49 -8.88 -0.46 12.53
N SER A 50 -7.99 -1.34 12.97
CA SER A 50 -6.56 -1.06 12.99
C SER A 50 -6.02 -0.79 11.58
N VAL A 51 -4.97 0.01 11.51
CA VAL A 51 -4.33 0.41 10.24
C VAL A 51 -2.93 -0.14 10.19
N ASN A 52 -2.57 -0.71 9.03
CA ASN A 52 -1.21 -1.13 8.75
C ASN A 52 -0.63 -0.30 7.60
N LEU A 53 0.51 0.33 7.85
CA LEU A 53 1.29 1.02 6.84
C LEU A 53 2.66 0.34 6.71
N ALA A 54 3.13 0.11 5.49
CA ALA A 54 4.52 -0.27 5.25
C ALA A 54 5.15 0.62 4.20
N LEU A 55 6.34 1.13 4.52
CA LEU A 55 7.25 1.80 3.60
C LEU A 55 8.32 0.80 3.17
N VAL A 56 8.47 0.61 1.86
CA VAL A 56 9.50 -0.23 1.28
C VAL A 56 10.47 0.64 0.49
N GLU A 57 11.72 0.62 0.91
CA GLU A 57 12.80 1.40 0.34
C GLU A 57 13.95 0.47 -0.05
N LYS A 58 14.82 0.95 -0.95
CA LYS A 58 16.10 0.29 -1.17
C LYS A 58 16.96 0.37 0.10
N TYR A 59 17.64 -0.72 0.46
CA TYR A 59 18.52 -0.71 1.62
C TYR A 59 19.68 0.30 1.43
N PRO A 60 19.96 1.18 2.40
CA PRO A 60 21.10 2.09 2.30
C PRO A 60 22.40 1.30 2.19
N ASN A 61 23.22 1.64 1.19
CA ASN A 61 24.52 1.04 0.88
C ASN A 61 24.51 -0.31 0.13
N GLN A 62 23.36 -0.85 -0.28
CA GLN A 62 23.36 -1.96 -1.23
C GLN A 62 23.51 -1.49 -2.68
N ARG A 63 24.65 -1.84 -3.29
CA ARG A 63 24.82 -1.82 -4.74
C ARG A 63 24.18 -3.07 -5.33
N GLY A 64 22.89 -2.99 -5.62
CA GLY A 64 22.15 -3.99 -6.39
C GLY A 64 21.38 -3.31 -7.51
N GLU A 65 21.22 -4.01 -8.63
CA GLU A 65 20.48 -3.52 -9.81
C GLU A 65 18.98 -3.41 -9.56
N ARG A 66 18.42 -4.28 -8.71
CA ARG A 66 16.98 -4.34 -8.46
C ARG A 66 16.51 -3.21 -7.55
N SER A 67 15.68 -2.33 -8.10
CA SER A 67 15.07 -1.18 -7.44
C SER A 67 13.62 -1.48 -7.00
N PRO A 68 13.03 -0.68 -6.09
CA PRO A 68 11.60 -0.76 -5.79
C PRO A 68 10.72 -0.58 -7.04
N LYS A 69 11.18 0.19 -8.04
CA LYS A 69 10.52 0.30 -9.35
C LYS A 69 10.52 -1.00 -10.14
N ASP A 70 11.57 -1.81 -10.06
CA ASP A 70 11.60 -3.11 -10.75
C ASP A 70 10.65 -4.11 -10.08
N PHE A 71 10.57 -4.10 -8.75
CA PHE A 71 9.55 -4.85 -8.02
C PHE A 71 8.14 -4.39 -8.40
N TRP A 72 7.93 -3.07 -8.47
CA TRP A 72 6.65 -2.49 -8.88
C TRP A 72 6.23 -2.95 -10.27
N LYS A 73 7.14 -2.86 -11.24
CA LYS A 73 6.95 -3.33 -12.61
C LYS A 73 6.59 -4.81 -12.65
N GLU A 74 7.34 -5.67 -11.97
CA GLU A 74 7.01 -7.10 -11.91
C GLU A 74 5.61 -7.36 -11.34
N LYS A 75 5.21 -6.60 -10.31
CA LYS A 75 3.92 -6.75 -9.64
C LYS A 75 2.74 -6.22 -10.47
N PHE A 76 2.93 -5.12 -11.21
CA PHE A 76 1.82 -4.37 -11.81
C PHE A 76 1.85 -4.26 -13.34
N ASP A 77 2.98 -4.51 -14.03
CA ASP A 77 3.10 -4.34 -15.49
C ASP A 77 2.15 -5.26 -16.27
N ALA A 78 1.91 -6.47 -15.78
CA ALA A 78 0.94 -7.40 -16.38
C ALA A 78 -0.49 -6.82 -16.44
N TYR A 79 -0.80 -5.80 -15.65
CA TYR A 79 -2.10 -5.13 -15.61
C TYR A 79 -2.12 -3.82 -16.42
N ASN A 80 -0.96 -3.22 -16.71
CA ASN A 80 -0.83 -1.98 -17.49
C ASN A 80 -1.10 -2.17 -18.98
N THR A 81 -0.77 -3.34 -19.55
CA THR A 81 -0.89 -3.59 -21.00
C THR A 81 -2.34 -3.79 -21.48
N ASN A 82 -3.33 -3.77 -20.57
CA ASN A 82 -4.69 -4.23 -20.84
C ASN A 82 -5.78 -3.15 -20.67
N GLU A 83 -5.43 -1.86 -20.57
CA GLU A 83 -6.44 -0.79 -20.41
C GLU A 83 -7.19 -0.45 -21.72
N LYS A 84 -6.76 -0.95 -22.89
CA LYS A 84 -7.43 -0.69 -24.18
C LYS A 84 -8.34 -1.81 -24.71
N GLU A 85 -8.37 -2.99 -24.10
CA GLU A 85 -9.12 -4.15 -24.63
C GLU A 85 -9.99 -4.86 -23.58
N ARG A 86 -10.31 -4.21 -22.45
CA ARG A 86 -11.12 -4.82 -21.38
C ARG A 86 -12.61 -4.46 -21.40
N ASP A 87 -13.13 -3.97 -22.52
CA ASP A 87 -14.58 -3.85 -22.75
C ASP A 87 -15.18 -5.05 -23.50
N GLY A 88 -14.42 -6.13 -23.74
CA GLY A 88 -14.99 -7.31 -24.37
C GLY A 88 -14.11 -8.54 -24.36
N LYS A 89 -14.50 -9.52 -23.54
CA LYS A 89 -14.13 -10.95 -23.60
C LYS A 89 -12.70 -11.39 -23.22
N SER A 90 -12.74 -12.34 -22.28
CA SER A 90 -11.93 -13.57 -22.19
C SER A 90 -10.63 -13.53 -21.40
N GLU A 91 -10.69 -14.32 -20.33
CA GLU A 91 -9.63 -15.15 -19.77
C GLU A 91 -8.63 -15.60 -20.85
N THR A 92 -7.31 -15.49 -20.59
CA THR A 92 -6.40 -16.64 -20.43
C THR A 92 -5.01 -16.15 -19.99
N LYS A 93 -4.37 -16.90 -19.08
CA LYS A 93 -2.93 -16.91 -18.70
C LYS A 93 -2.47 -15.96 -17.58
N ALA A 94 -3.10 -16.08 -16.41
CA ALA A 94 -2.43 -15.78 -15.14
C ALA A 94 -1.71 -17.05 -14.65
N ARG A 95 -0.36 -17.06 -14.73
CA ARG A 95 0.47 -18.07 -14.04
C ARG A 95 0.23 -17.96 -12.53
N ASP A 96 -0.23 -19.08 -11.96
CA ASP A 96 -0.17 -19.54 -10.56
C ASP A 96 0.95 -18.91 -9.70
N GLN A 97 0.83 -18.61 -8.39
CA GLN A 97 -0.11 -19.02 -7.32
C GLN A 97 0.10 -18.07 -6.11
N ASN A 98 -0.93 -17.30 -5.72
CA ASN A 98 -1.44 -17.12 -4.34
C ASN A 98 -2.40 -15.93 -4.31
N GLU A 99 -3.63 -16.19 -3.87
CA GLU A 99 -4.71 -15.20 -3.67
C GLU A 99 -5.13 -14.43 -4.94
N LYS A 100 -5.86 -15.08 -5.87
CA LYS A 100 -6.57 -14.38 -6.96
C LYS A 100 -7.71 -13.53 -6.37
N GLY A 101 -7.36 -12.38 -5.83
CA GLY A 101 -8.27 -11.24 -5.73
C GLY A 101 -8.55 -10.66 -7.12
N SER A 102 -9.55 -9.77 -7.20
CA SER A 102 -9.82 -8.97 -8.38
C SER A 102 -8.54 -8.30 -8.92
N PRO A 103 -8.41 -8.10 -10.25
CA PRO A 103 -7.23 -7.45 -10.81
C PRO A 103 -7.00 -6.09 -10.14
N PRO A 104 -5.74 -5.68 -9.89
CA PRO A 104 -5.45 -4.39 -9.28
C PRO A 104 -6.10 -3.25 -10.05
N LYS A 105 -6.79 -2.37 -9.33
CA LYS A 105 -7.42 -1.16 -9.88
C LYS A 105 -6.41 -0.02 -9.85
N LYS A 106 -6.08 0.53 -11.01
CA LYS A 106 -5.18 1.68 -11.13
C LYS A 106 -5.83 2.92 -10.51
N ILE A 107 -5.04 3.68 -9.75
CA ILE A 107 -5.48 4.89 -9.06
C ILE A 107 -4.66 6.07 -9.59
N SER A 108 -5.31 7.04 -10.22
CA SER A 108 -4.65 8.25 -10.70
C SER A 108 -4.47 9.30 -9.60
N GLY A 109 -3.47 10.15 -9.75
CA GLY A 109 -3.26 11.32 -8.89
C GLY A 109 -2.65 11.03 -7.51
N LEU A 110 -2.05 9.85 -7.31
CA LEU A 110 -1.29 9.51 -6.11
C LEU A 110 0.09 8.98 -6.48
N GLY A 111 1.12 9.55 -5.87
CA GLY A 111 2.50 9.16 -6.13
C GLY A 111 2.89 9.32 -7.61
N ASP A 112 3.84 8.52 -8.04
CA ASP A 112 4.22 8.38 -9.44
C ASP A 112 3.38 7.29 -10.14
N ASP A 113 2.92 6.28 -9.38
CA ASP A 113 1.96 5.26 -9.79
C ASP A 113 1.24 4.69 -8.56
N ALA A 114 0.00 4.20 -8.71
CA ALA A 114 -0.75 3.64 -7.58
C ALA A 114 -1.77 2.60 -8.00
N TYR A 115 -1.93 1.57 -7.16
CA TYR A 115 -2.89 0.49 -7.37
C TYR A 115 -3.61 0.12 -6.08
N TRP A 116 -4.88 -0.19 -6.23
CA TRP A 116 -5.69 -0.82 -5.21
C TRP A 116 -5.83 -2.31 -5.49
N ILE A 117 -5.49 -3.15 -4.50
CA ILE A 117 -5.70 -4.60 -4.58
C ILE A 117 -6.80 -4.98 -3.60
N SER A 118 -7.96 -5.39 -4.11
CA SER A 118 -9.08 -5.87 -3.31
C SER A 118 -8.74 -7.22 -2.67
N ASN A 119 -9.13 -7.41 -1.41
CA ASN A 119 -9.01 -8.68 -0.70
C ASN A 119 -10.26 -8.91 0.17
N ARG A 120 -10.37 -10.07 0.83
CA ARG A 120 -11.53 -10.41 1.68
C ARG A 120 -11.80 -9.44 2.84
N PHE A 121 -10.84 -8.57 3.17
CA PHE A 121 -10.92 -7.59 4.23
C PHE A 121 -11.13 -6.15 3.72
N GLY A 122 -11.35 -5.98 2.42
CA GLY A 122 -11.61 -4.67 1.81
C GLY A 122 -10.40 -4.01 1.17
N GLY A 123 -9.25 -4.68 1.04
CA GLY A 123 -8.16 -4.27 0.13
C GLY A 123 -6.98 -3.52 0.74
N VAL A 124 -5.95 -3.31 -0.08
CA VAL A 124 -4.71 -2.59 0.26
C VAL A 124 -4.35 -1.63 -0.87
N LEU A 125 -4.06 -0.37 -0.52
CA LEU A 125 -3.57 0.64 -1.45
C LEU A 125 -2.05 0.59 -1.51
N TYR A 126 -1.50 0.45 -2.71
CA TYR A 126 -0.07 0.54 -3.00
C TYR A 126 0.20 1.83 -3.76
N ILE A 127 1.25 2.55 -3.37
CA ILE A 127 1.66 3.82 -3.97
C ILE A 127 3.16 3.80 -4.21
N LEU A 128 3.58 3.95 -5.46
CA LEU A 128 4.98 4.16 -5.84
C LEU A 128 5.30 5.65 -5.74
N LYS A 129 6.44 5.98 -5.12
CA LYS A 129 6.98 7.34 -5.13
C LYS A 129 8.48 7.30 -5.22
N SER A 130 9.03 7.82 -6.32
CA SER A 130 10.47 7.80 -6.58
C SER A 130 11.04 6.38 -6.42
N ASP A 131 12.06 6.17 -5.59
CA ASP A 131 12.67 4.87 -5.31
C ASP A 131 12.12 4.21 -4.03
N ALA A 132 10.86 4.43 -3.70
CA ALA A 132 10.16 3.78 -2.60
C ALA A 132 8.71 3.47 -2.97
N PHE A 133 8.07 2.57 -2.24
CA PHE A 133 6.62 2.43 -2.28
C PHE A 133 6.02 2.26 -0.90
N ILE A 134 4.79 2.74 -0.75
CA ILE A 134 3.99 2.63 0.47
C ILE A 134 2.85 1.64 0.21
N SER A 135 2.53 0.81 1.20
CA SER A 135 1.26 0.07 1.26
C SER A 135 0.45 0.48 2.49
N ILE A 136 -0.86 0.65 2.31
CA ILE A 136 -1.81 1.03 3.37
C ILE A 136 -2.98 0.06 3.34
N GLY A 137 -3.20 -0.64 4.46
CA GLY A 137 -4.34 -1.51 4.68
C GLY A 137 -5.20 -0.98 5.82
N LEU A 138 -6.51 -0.93 5.60
CA LEU A 138 -7.49 -0.49 6.58
C LEU A 138 -8.36 -1.65 7.04
N GLY A 139 -8.42 -1.83 8.35
CA GLY A 139 -9.43 -2.66 8.98
C GLY A 139 -10.83 -2.04 8.95
N GLY A 140 -11.78 -2.71 9.60
CA GLY A 140 -13.14 -2.24 9.84
C GLY A 140 -14.17 -2.92 8.94
N THR A 141 -15.42 -2.56 9.14
CA THR A 141 -16.58 -3.09 8.42
C THR A 141 -17.01 -2.23 7.23
N ASP A 142 -16.32 -1.11 6.99
CA ASP A 142 -16.56 -0.25 5.83
C ASP A 142 -16.43 -1.05 4.53
N ASP A 143 -17.23 -0.65 3.54
CA ASP A 143 -17.18 -1.20 2.20
C ASP A 143 -15.86 -0.81 1.48
N GLU A 144 -15.57 -1.50 0.38
CA GLU A 144 -14.32 -1.31 -0.36
C GLU A 144 -14.13 0.12 -0.88
N ALA A 145 -15.19 0.79 -1.32
CA ALA A 145 -15.08 2.15 -1.85
C ALA A 145 -14.74 3.14 -0.73
N THR A 146 -15.41 3.01 0.41
CA THR A 146 -15.11 3.82 1.61
C THR A 146 -13.68 3.59 2.10
N LYS A 147 -13.22 2.33 2.16
CA LYS A 147 -11.83 2.00 2.54
C LYS A 147 -10.81 2.56 1.56
N LEU A 148 -11.09 2.51 0.26
CA LEU A 148 -10.23 3.10 -0.75
C LEU A 148 -10.11 4.62 -0.55
N GLU A 149 -11.23 5.34 -0.38
CA GLU A 149 -11.18 6.80 -0.17
C GLU A 149 -10.44 7.18 1.12
N LYS A 150 -10.71 6.49 2.23
CA LYS A 150 -9.94 6.66 3.48
C LYS A 150 -8.44 6.39 3.27
N SER A 151 -8.09 5.34 2.54
CA SER A 151 -6.70 5.01 2.22
C SER A 151 -6.03 6.08 1.36
N LYS A 152 -6.76 6.70 0.42
CA LYS A 152 -6.23 7.81 -0.40
C LYS A 152 -5.95 9.05 0.45
N VAL A 153 -6.81 9.36 1.43
CA VAL A 153 -6.57 10.47 2.37
C VAL A 153 -5.26 10.25 3.13
N LEU A 154 -5.10 9.06 3.71
CA LEU A 154 -3.88 8.67 4.43
C LEU A 154 -2.64 8.63 3.53
N ALA A 155 -2.79 8.16 2.29
CA ALA A 155 -1.69 8.15 1.32
C ALA A 155 -1.18 9.55 1.01
N ARG A 156 -2.07 10.55 0.84
CA ARG A 156 -1.64 11.94 0.63
C ARG A 156 -0.84 12.46 1.81
N LYS A 157 -1.28 12.18 3.04
CA LYS A 157 -0.55 12.54 4.27
C LYS A 157 0.82 11.87 4.38
N ALA A 158 0.91 10.60 4.03
CA ALA A 158 2.18 9.90 4.01
C ALA A 158 3.14 10.48 2.96
N LEU A 159 2.64 10.80 1.76
CA LEU A 159 3.43 11.39 0.67
C LEU A 159 3.90 12.82 0.97
N GLU A 160 3.20 13.58 1.81
CA GLU A 160 3.66 14.91 2.27
C GLU A 160 4.93 14.81 3.14
N ARG A 161 5.23 13.64 3.72
CA ARG A 161 6.34 13.41 4.67
C ARG A 161 7.43 12.46 4.14
N LEU A 162 7.26 11.96 2.91
CA LEU A 162 8.21 11.07 2.23
C LEU A 162 9.13 11.90 1.32
#